data_AF-A0A358DQJ6-F1
#
_entry.id   AF-A0A358DQJ6-F1
#
_cell.length_a   1.000
_cell.length_b   1.000
_cell.length_c   1.000
_cell.angle_alpha   90.00
_cell.angle_beta   90.00
_cell.angle_gamma   90.00
#
_symmetry.space_group_name_H-M   'P 1'
#
loop_
_entity.id
_entity.type
_entity.pdbx_description
1 polymer ?
#
loop_
_entity_poly.entity_id
_entity_poly.type
_entity_poly.pdbx_seq_one_letter_code
_entity_poly.pdbx_strand_id
1 'polypeptide(L)'
;TAETGSAQVGDEALMARHRLGSHCYSGVPRSAVIRMAQRHGCGLAISDDGMQSPDLLPDQLIVCLRAEDPWGNGRILPAGPLREGPECLQRADLVVWHGLDQGAPELPVEADERWVTAWYEVTVPELPPDREIGVATAIADPFRLVRTVEASGQDVGRVLTAPDHRQLPLRQLDPQMTWLTTSKDFARMAESLPENLDIRVVEVKLLWGDGGERVEQMLRSLAMARESSA
;
A
#
# COMPACT_ATOMS: atom_id res chain seq x y z
N THR A 1 -7.64 19.48 -4.04
CA THR A 1 -7.10 20.55 -4.90
C THR A 1 -5.65 20.79 -4.53
N ALA A 2 -4.93 21.65 -5.27
CA ALA A 2 -3.47 21.82 -5.14
C ALA A 2 -2.96 22.21 -3.74
N GLU A 3 -3.84 22.59 -2.79
CA GLU A 3 -3.47 23.24 -1.52
C GLU A 3 -3.85 22.47 -0.24
N THR A 4 -4.18 21.18 -0.29
CA THR A 4 -4.52 20.43 0.94
C THR A 4 -3.29 19.69 1.47
N GLY A 5 -2.72 20.19 2.58
CA GLY A 5 -1.58 19.59 3.27
C GLY A 5 -1.90 18.24 3.94
N SER A 6 -0.86 17.52 4.37
CA SER A 6 -0.96 16.13 4.86
C SER A 6 -2.02 15.87 5.93
N ALA A 7 -2.23 16.84 6.83
CA ALA A 7 -3.21 16.75 7.90
C ALA A 7 -4.68 16.68 7.43
N GLN A 8 -4.98 17.00 6.17
CA GLN A 8 -6.35 17.07 5.63
C GLN A 8 -6.72 15.92 4.68
N VAL A 9 -5.76 15.14 4.17
CA VAL A 9 -6.00 14.23 3.04
C VAL A 9 -5.72 12.75 3.36
N GLY A 10 -4.97 12.46 4.44
CA GLY A 10 -4.50 11.11 4.75
C GLY A 10 -3.22 10.74 4.00
N ASP A 11 -2.50 9.73 4.49
CA ASP A 11 -1.16 9.38 4.00
C ASP A 11 -1.19 8.75 2.61
N GLU A 12 -2.23 7.95 2.37
CA GLU A 12 -2.45 7.23 1.13
C GLU A 12 -2.67 8.21 -0.04
N ALA A 13 -3.42 9.29 0.21
CA ALA A 13 -3.66 10.32 -0.77
C ALA A 13 -2.42 11.16 -1.09
N LEU A 14 -1.54 11.40 -0.11
CA LEU A 14 -0.25 12.08 -0.36
C LEU A 14 0.67 11.21 -1.21
N MET A 15 0.80 9.93 -0.87
CA MET A 15 1.60 8.99 -1.65
C MET A 15 1.05 8.87 -3.08
N ALA A 16 -0.27 8.74 -3.22
CA ALA A 16 -0.93 8.70 -4.51
C ALA A 16 -0.69 10.01 -5.29
N ARG A 17 -0.73 11.18 -4.64
CA ARG A 17 -0.42 12.46 -5.29
C ARG A 17 1.05 12.54 -5.75
N HIS A 18 1.99 12.06 -4.96
CA HIS A 18 3.40 12.03 -5.38
C HIS A 18 3.63 11.13 -6.61
N ARG A 19 2.87 10.02 -6.73
CA ARG A 19 3.00 9.08 -7.84
C ARG A 19 2.15 9.44 -9.06
N LEU A 20 0.93 9.94 -8.84
CA LEU A 20 -0.11 10.15 -9.86
C LEU A 20 -0.36 11.63 -10.17
N GLY A 21 0.31 12.55 -9.49
CA GLY A 21 0.17 13.99 -9.69
C GLY A 21 -1.24 14.50 -9.40
N SER A 22 -1.80 15.27 -10.34
CA SER A 22 -3.12 15.91 -10.22
C SER A 22 -4.30 14.95 -10.30
N HIS A 23 -4.06 13.64 -10.49
CA HIS A 23 -5.09 12.62 -10.68
C HIS A 23 -5.47 11.91 -9.37
N CYS A 24 -5.09 12.48 -8.22
CA CYS A 24 -5.52 12.03 -6.91
C CYS A 24 -6.67 12.90 -6.39
N TYR A 25 -7.78 12.27 -6.03
CA TYR A 25 -8.97 12.92 -5.53
C TYR A 25 -9.42 12.25 -4.22
N SER A 26 -9.75 13.06 -3.22
CA SER A 26 -10.25 12.59 -1.92
C SER A 26 -11.48 13.39 -1.50
N GLY A 27 -12.34 12.75 -0.72
CA GLY A 27 -13.57 13.35 -0.21
C GLY A 27 -14.67 12.32 0.03
N VAL A 28 -15.71 12.77 0.73
CA VAL A 28 -16.93 12.00 1.01
C VAL A 28 -18.12 12.87 0.61
N PRO A 29 -19.14 12.35 -0.09
CA PRO A 29 -19.29 10.97 -0.59
C PRO A 29 -18.37 10.68 -1.79
N ARG A 30 -17.87 9.44 -1.90
CA ARG A 30 -16.95 9.00 -2.97
C ARG A 30 -17.58 9.15 -4.35
N SER A 31 -18.89 8.92 -4.48
CA SER A 31 -19.63 9.14 -5.73
C SER A 31 -19.54 10.58 -6.24
N ALA A 32 -19.51 11.59 -5.35
CA ALA A 32 -19.33 12.99 -5.74
C ALA A 32 -17.90 13.27 -6.21
N VAL A 33 -16.91 12.65 -5.56
CA VAL A 33 -15.49 12.75 -5.93
C VAL A 33 -15.26 12.16 -7.32
N ILE A 34 -15.85 11.00 -7.62
CA ILE A 34 -15.76 10.36 -8.95
C ILE A 34 -16.39 11.24 -10.02
N ARG A 35 -17.59 11.81 -9.77
CA ARG A 35 -18.22 12.75 -10.71
C ARG A 35 -17.36 13.99 -10.98
N MET A 36 -16.66 14.48 -9.97
CA MET A 36 -15.71 15.59 -10.13
C MET A 36 -14.50 15.16 -10.98
N ALA A 37 -13.90 14.01 -10.68
CA ALA A 37 -12.77 13.48 -11.45
C ALA A 37 -13.15 13.25 -12.94
N GLN A 38 -14.36 12.74 -13.21
CA GLN A 38 -14.89 12.59 -14.57
C GLN A 38 -14.96 13.93 -15.32
N ARG A 39 -15.38 15.02 -14.66
CA ARG A 39 -15.40 16.36 -15.26
C ARG A 39 -14.00 16.89 -15.58
N HIS A 40 -12.96 16.38 -14.92
CA HIS A 40 -11.57 16.66 -15.22
C HIS A 40 -10.97 15.68 -16.26
N GLY A 41 -11.80 14.89 -16.94
CA GLY A 41 -11.38 13.99 -18.00
C GLY A 41 -10.88 12.63 -17.52
N CYS A 42 -11.04 12.27 -16.24
CA CYS A 42 -10.66 10.94 -15.77
C CYS A 42 -11.59 9.87 -16.37
N GLY A 43 -11.00 8.98 -17.18
CA GLY A 43 -11.68 7.87 -17.84
C GLY A 43 -11.90 6.65 -16.94
N LEU A 44 -11.00 6.43 -15.98
CA LEU A 44 -11.01 5.31 -15.05
C LEU A 44 -10.77 5.83 -13.63
N ALA A 45 -11.48 5.28 -12.65
CA ALA A 45 -11.30 5.61 -11.24
C ALA A 45 -10.92 4.35 -10.47
N ILE A 46 -9.86 4.45 -9.67
CA ILE A 46 -9.45 3.41 -8.72
C ILE A 46 -9.78 3.92 -7.32
N SER A 47 -10.53 3.13 -6.57
CA SER A 47 -11.06 3.48 -5.26
C SER A 47 -10.29 2.70 -4.19
N ASP A 48 -9.29 3.33 -3.58
CA ASP A 48 -8.51 2.72 -2.49
C ASP A 48 -9.40 2.49 -1.26
N ASP A 49 -9.35 1.32 -0.64
CA ASP A 49 -10.26 0.90 0.44
C ASP A 49 -11.76 1.12 0.13
N GLY A 50 -12.16 0.89 -1.13
CA GLY A 50 -13.52 1.16 -1.61
C GLY A 50 -14.58 0.12 -1.22
N MET A 51 -14.18 -1.08 -0.81
CA MET A 51 -15.05 -2.26 -0.72
C MET A 51 -16.27 -2.09 0.21
N GLN A 52 -16.11 -1.40 1.34
CA GLN A 52 -17.19 -1.14 2.31
C GLN A 52 -17.94 0.18 2.05
N SER A 53 -17.65 0.90 0.95
CA SER A 53 -18.27 2.21 0.68
C SER A 53 -19.69 2.04 0.16
N PRO A 54 -20.73 2.46 0.90
CA PRO A 54 -22.13 2.20 0.52
C PRO A 54 -22.59 3.04 -0.67
N ASP A 55 -21.89 4.12 -1.00
CA ASP A 55 -22.20 5.02 -2.11
C ASP A 55 -21.43 4.69 -3.40
N LEU A 56 -20.71 3.56 -3.40
CA LEU A 56 -19.93 3.07 -4.53
C LEU A 56 -20.49 1.73 -5.02
N LEU A 57 -20.87 1.67 -6.30
CA LEU A 57 -21.07 0.43 -7.02
C LEU A 57 -19.95 0.31 -8.07
N PRO A 58 -18.89 -0.46 -7.80
CA PRO A 58 -17.76 -0.57 -8.74
C PRO A 58 -18.13 -1.45 -9.94
N ASP A 59 -17.58 -1.12 -11.12
CA ASP A 59 -17.67 -1.99 -12.30
C ASP A 59 -16.89 -3.30 -12.13
N GLN A 60 -15.82 -3.26 -11.31
CA GLN A 60 -14.99 -4.40 -10.92
C GLN A 60 -14.58 -4.26 -9.45
N LEU A 61 -14.83 -5.29 -8.64
CA LEU A 61 -14.40 -5.38 -7.24
C LEU A 61 -13.21 -6.32 -7.09
N ILE A 62 -12.06 -5.75 -6.76
CA ILE A 62 -10.85 -6.49 -6.39
C ILE A 62 -10.78 -6.59 -4.86
N VAL A 63 -10.67 -7.81 -4.33
CA VAL A 63 -10.44 -8.05 -2.90
C VAL A 63 -9.01 -8.50 -2.69
N CYS A 64 -8.24 -7.75 -1.89
CA CYS A 64 -6.88 -8.11 -1.52
C CYS A 64 -6.90 -8.91 -0.22
N LEU A 65 -6.35 -10.12 -0.25
CA LEU A 65 -6.18 -10.99 0.91
C LEU A 65 -4.70 -11.26 1.13
N ARG A 66 -4.28 -11.14 2.38
CA ARG A 66 -2.94 -11.55 2.78
C ARG A 66 -2.85 -13.06 2.87
N ALA A 67 -1.82 -13.65 2.28
CA ALA A 67 -1.57 -15.07 2.33
C ALA A 67 -1.27 -15.54 3.76
N GLU A 68 -0.54 -14.73 4.53
CA GLU A 68 -0.36 -14.93 5.95
C GLU A 68 -1.62 -14.50 6.71
N ASP A 69 -2.29 -15.47 7.34
CA ASP A 69 -3.41 -15.25 8.24
C ASP A 69 -4.55 -14.38 7.65
N PRO A 70 -5.13 -14.78 6.49
CA PRO A 70 -6.12 -13.97 5.75
C PRO A 70 -7.36 -13.60 6.59
N TRP A 71 -7.67 -14.40 7.62
CA TRP A 71 -8.86 -14.25 8.43
C TRP A 71 -8.56 -13.80 9.87
N GLY A 72 -7.29 -13.67 10.26
CA GLY A 72 -6.92 -13.31 11.62
C GLY A 72 -7.52 -14.26 12.66
N ASN A 73 -8.17 -13.66 13.67
CA ASN A 73 -8.88 -14.41 14.69
C ASN A 73 -10.29 -14.91 14.26
N GLY A 74 -10.67 -14.73 12.99
CA GLY A 74 -11.94 -15.17 12.41
C GLY A 74 -13.17 -14.41 12.91
N ARG A 75 -13.00 -13.29 13.62
CA ARG A 75 -14.12 -12.53 14.20
C ARG A 75 -14.25 -11.16 13.54
N ILE A 76 -15.50 -10.75 13.33
CA ILE A 76 -15.88 -9.43 12.81
C ILE A 76 -15.80 -8.40 13.94
N LEU A 77 -15.52 -7.14 13.59
CA LEU A 77 -15.56 -6.01 14.50
C LEU A 77 -16.87 -5.96 15.33
N PRO A 78 -16.81 -5.65 16.63
CA PRO A 78 -15.62 -5.31 17.42
C PRO A 78 -14.89 -6.54 18.01
N ALA A 79 -15.38 -7.77 17.80
CA ALA A 79 -14.84 -8.99 18.40
C ALA A 79 -13.54 -9.49 17.73
N GLY A 80 -13.19 -8.95 16.56
CA GLY A 80 -11.94 -9.17 15.84
C GLY A 80 -11.71 -8.11 14.76
N PRO A 81 -10.62 -8.23 13.98
CA PRO A 81 -10.18 -7.20 13.06
C PRO A 81 -10.94 -7.19 11.71
N LEU A 82 -11.73 -8.23 11.42
CA LEU A 82 -12.42 -8.34 10.13
C LEU A 82 -13.56 -7.30 10.04
N ARG A 83 -13.64 -6.60 8.90
CA ARG A 83 -14.77 -5.71 8.60
C ARG A 83 -15.98 -6.47 8.05
N GLU A 84 -15.71 -7.54 7.31
CA GLU A 84 -16.69 -8.46 6.72
C GLU A 84 -16.14 -9.90 6.82
N GLY A 85 -17.02 -10.89 6.84
CA GLY A 85 -16.62 -12.31 6.88
C GLY A 85 -16.18 -12.84 5.50
N PRO A 86 -15.68 -14.09 5.43
CA PRO A 86 -15.21 -14.71 4.19
C PRO A 86 -16.24 -14.74 3.06
N GLU A 87 -17.53 -14.71 3.37
CA GLU A 87 -18.63 -14.62 2.41
C GLU A 87 -18.53 -13.41 1.47
N CYS A 88 -17.80 -12.35 1.86
CA CYS A 88 -17.58 -11.18 1.03
C CYS A 88 -16.89 -11.51 -0.31
N LEU A 89 -16.11 -12.60 -0.38
CA LEU A 89 -15.44 -13.06 -1.61
C LEU A 89 -16.41 -13.48 -2.71
N GLN A 90 -17.69 -13.73 -2.39
CA GLN A 90 -18.71 -14.00 -3.40
C GLN A 90 -19.00 -12.76 -4.27
N ARG A 91 -18.70 -11.56 -3.77
CA ARG A 91 -18.85 -10.29 -4.51
C ARG A 91 -17.61 -9.93 -5.34
N ALA A 92 -16.49 -10.62 -5.14
CA ALA A 92 -15.23 -10.28 -5.77
C ALA A 92 -15.20 -10.76 -7.22
N ASP A 93 -14.82 -9.88 -8.13
CA ASP A 93 -14.49 -10.22 -9.53
C ASP A 93 -13.07 -10.78 -9.61
N LEU A 94 -12.15 -10.26 -8.79
CA LEU A 94 -10.80 -10.77 -8.60
C LEU A 94 -10.43 -10.82 -7.12
N VAL A 95 -9.69 -11.86 -6.74
CA VAL A 95 -9.11 -12.01 -5.40
C VAL A 95 -7.59 -11.99 -5.53
N VAL A 96 -6.94 -10.94 -5.02
CA VAL A 96 -5.48 -10.84 -5.00
C VAL A 96 -4.98 -11.49 -3.72
N TRP A 97 -4.45 -12.70 -3.84
CA TRP A 97 -3.78 -13.45 -2.78
C TRP A 97 -2.31 -13.05 -2.72
N HIS A 98 -1.94 -12.27 -1.72
CA HIS A 98 -0.62 -11.66 -1.67
C HIS A 98 0.15 -11.96 -0.39
N GLY A 99 1.44 -12.22 -0.51
CA GLY A 99 2.29 -12.60 0.63
C GLY A 99 3.65 -11.90 0.63
N LEU A 100 4.30 -11.94 1.79
CA LEU A 100 5.70 -11.60 1.93
C LEU A 100 6.51 -12.89 1.84
N ASP A 101 7.38 -12.98 0.83
CA ASP A 101 8.63 -13.76 0.77
C ASP A 101 8.97 -14.02 -0.70
N GLN A 102 10.15 -14.57 -0.96
CA GLN A 102 10.71 -14.76 -2.30
C GLN A 102 9.85 -15.73 -3.15
N GLY A 103 8.83 -15.19 -3.83
CA GLY A 103 7.98 -15.93 -4.76
C GLY A 103 6.50 -15.78 -4.45
N ALA A 104 5.66 -16.12 -5.42
CA ALA A 104 4.21 -16.07 -5.26
C ALA A 104 3.76 -17.05 -4.16
N PRO A 105 2.87 -16.64 -3.24
CA PRO A 105 2.26 -17.59 -2.32
C PRO A 105 1.48 -18.64 -3.09
N GLU A 106 1.51 -19.90 -2.63
CA GLU A 106 0.63 -20.93 -3.18
C GLU A 106 -0.84 -20.53 -2.94
N LEU A 107 -1.68 -20.77 -3.94
CA LEU A 107 -3.11 -20.54 -3.83
C LEU A 107 -3.74 -21.49 -2.79
N PRO A 108 -4.78 -21.05 -2.06
CA PRO A 108 -5.52 -21.96 -1.20
C PRO A 108 -6.27 -23.01 -2.05
N VAL A 109 -6.53 -24.18 -1.45
CA VAL A 109 -7.18 -25.34 -2.12
C VAL A 109 -8.56 -24.99 -2.71
N GLU A 110 -9.24 -24.00 -2.15
CA GLU A 110 -10.57 -23.55 -2.57
C GLU A 110 -10.53 -22.41 -3.61
N ALA A 111 -9.36 -22.05 -4.11
CA ALA A 111 -9.21 -21.01 -5.12
C ALA A 111 -9.86 -21.41 -6.46
N ASP A 112 -10.51 -20.45 -7.10
CA ASP A 112 -11.06 -20.56 -8.45
C ASP A 112 -10.33 -19.60 -9.42
N GLU A 113 -10.86 -19.45 -10.63
CA GLU A 113 -10.26 -18.61 -11.67
C GLU A 113 -10.17 -17.11 -11.35
N ARG A 114 -10.82 -16.63 -10.29
CA ARG A 114 -10.74 -15.22 -9.88
C ARG A 114 -9.48 -14.91 -9.07
N TRP A 115 -8.80 -15.94 -8.59
CA TRP A 115 -7.66 -15.78 -7.70
C TRP A 115 -6.38 -15.48 -8.47
N VAL A 116 -5.69 -14.44 -8.03
CA VAL A 116 -4.42 -13.98 -8.59
C VAL A 116 -3.40 -13.99 -7.48
N THR A 117 -2.24 -14.59 -7.70
CA THR A 117 -1.15 -14.52 -6.72
C THR A 117 -0.31 -13.27 -6.96
N ALA A 118 0.19 -12.71 -5.87
CA ALA A 118 1.15 -11.62 -5.93
C ALA A 118 2.13 -11.73 -4.76
N TRP A 119 3.34 -11.21 -4.93
CA TRP A 119 4.30 -11.16 -3.84
C TRP A 119 5.05 -9.85 -3.84
N TYR A 120 5.71 -9.57 -2.72
CA TYR A 120 6.51 -8.37 -2.58
C TYR A 120 7.98 -8.66 -2.89
N GLU A 121 8.51 -7.94 -3.88
CA GLU A 121 9.95 -7.78 -4.03
C GLU A 121 10.40 -6.61 -3.16
N VAL A 122 11.36 -6.88 -2.27
CA VAL A 122 11.95 -5.86 -1.40
C VAL A 122 13.33 -5.52 -1.95
N THR A 123 13.58 -4.23 -2.13
CA THR A 123 14.91 -3.73 -2.45
C THR A 123 15.41 -2.85 -1.30
N VAL A 124 16.45 -3.34 -0.61
CA VAL A 124 17.21 -2.52 0.33
C VAL A 124 18.25 -1.73 -0.48
N PRO A 125 18.33 -0.40 -0.32
CA PRO A 125 19.29 0.41 -1.05
C PRO A 125 20.73 0.04 -0.67
N GLU A 126 21.69 0.37 -1.52
CA GLU A 126 23.11 0.20 -1.19
C GLU A 126 23.42 0.94 0.11
N LEU A 127 24.18 0.31 1.02
CA LEU A 127 24.49 0.87 2.35
C LEU A 127 26.00 1.13 2.49
N PRO A 128 26.41 2.23 3.13
CA PRO A 128 27.82 2.47 3.40
C PRO A 128 28.40 1.39 4.33
N PRO A 129 29.55 0.78 4.00
CA PRO A 129 30.07 -0.37 4.75
C PRO A 129 30.50 -0.03 6.19
N ASP A 130 30.88 1.23 6.45
CA ASP A 130 31.41 1.68 7.73
C ASP A 130 30.36 2.37 8.62
N ARG A 131 29.07 2.21 8.32
CA ARG A 131 27.99 2.86 9.08
C ARG A 131 27.06 1.83 9.68
N GLU A 132 26.78 1.98 10.97
CA GLU A 132 25.71 1.23 11.61
C GLU A 132 24.36 1.55 10.98
N ILE A 133 23.50 0.54 10.91
CA ILE A 133 22.19 0.61 10.29
C ILE A 133 21.13 0.75 11.38
N GLY A 134 20.28 1.75 11.24
CA GLY A 134 19.09 1.93 12.05
C GLY A 134 17.83 1.76 11.21
N VAL A 135 16.71 1.35 11.82
CA VAL A 135 15.38 1.38 11.22
C VAL A 135 14.53 2.44 11.91
N ALA A 136 13.90 3.31 11.13
CA ALA A 136 12.96 4.31 11.63
C ALA A 136 11.61 4.15 10.92
N THR A 137 10.51 3.88 11.64
CA THR A 137 9.20 3.61 11.01
C THR A 137 8.00 3.98 11.89
N ALA A 138 6.91 4.37 11.24
CA ALA A 138 5.62 4.70 11.87
C ALA A 138 4.48 3.97 11.15
N ILE A 139 4.69 2.69 10.82
CA ILE A 139 3.69 1.77 10.27
C ILE A 139 3.05 0.92 11.38
N ALA A 140 1.90 0.31 11.07
CA ALA A 140 1.13 -0.54 12.00
C ALA A 140 1.94 -1.65 12.69
N ASP A 141 2.83 -2.34 11.95
CA ASP A 141 3.79 -3.31 12.50
C ASP A 141 5.23 -2.83 12.23
N PRO A 142 5.85 -2.08 13.16
CA PRO A 142 7.21 -1.57 13.00
C PRO A 142 8.26 -2.67 12.81
N PHE A 143 8.06 -3.83 13.43
CA PHE A 143 9.01 -4.94 13.38
C PHE A 143 8.98 -5.67 12.04
N ARG A 144 7.94 -5.46 11.22
CA ARG A 144 7.91 -5.95 9.84
C ARG A 144 9.10 -5.41 9.04
N LEU A 145 9.36 -4.11 9.11
CA LEU A 145 10.47 -3.50 8.38
C LEU A 145 11.82 -4.01 8.88
N VAL A 146 11.97 -4.19 10.19
CA VAL A 146 13.19 -4.75 10.80
C VAL A 146 13.47 -6.15 10.23
N ARG A 147 12.48 -7.06 10.31
CA ARG A 147 12.61 -8.42 9.74
C ARG A 147 12.93 -8.41 8.25
N THR A 148 12.31 -7.50 7.51
CA THR A 148 12.57 -7.32 6.07
C THR A 148 14.02 -6.89 5.78
N VAL A 149 14.57 -5.98 6.57
CA VAL A 149 15.97 -5.54 6.44
C VAL A 149 16.93 -6.66 6.84
N GLU A 150 16.67 -7.36 7.95
CA GLU A 150 17.49 -8.47 8.42
C GLU A 150 17.51 -9.65 7.42
N ALA A 151 16.37 -9.95 6.81
CA ALA A 151 16.26 -10.97 5.75
C ALA A 151 17.10 -10.66 4.50
N SER A 152 17.49 -9.38 4.29
CA SER A 152 18.41 -8.97 3.22
C SER A 152 19.89 -9.11 3.61
N GLY A 153 20.19 -9.64 4.80
CA GLY A 153 21.55 -9.86 5.30
C GLY A 153 22.17 -8.67 6.02
N GLN A 154 21.37 -7.65 6.37
CA GLN A 154 21.83 -6.45 7.08
C GLN A 154 21.56 -6.58 8.59
N ASP A 155 22.50 -6.13 9.42
CA ASP A 155 22.32 -6.11 10.88
C ASP A 155 21.73 -4.76 11.34
N VAL A 156 20.61 -4.80 12.06
CA VAL A 156 19.90 -3.59 12.52
C VAL A 156 20.32 -3.28 13.95
N GLY A 157 21.24 -2.33 14.10
CA GLY A 157 21.78 -1.92 15.40
C GLY A 157 20.81 -1.07 16.24
N ARG A 158 19.85 -0.38 15.62
CA ARG A 158 18.90 0.49 16.33
C ARG A 158 17.54 0.54 15.65
N VAL A 159 16.48 0.59 16.46
CA VAL A 159 15.10 0.75 15.98
C VAL A 159 14.46 1.96 16.64
N LEU A 160 13.91 2.86 15.84
CA LEU A 160 13.12 4.00 16.26
C LEU A 160 11.69 3.87 15.71
N THR A 161 10.69 3.90 16.59
CA THR A 161 9.30 3.79 16.19
C THR A 161 8.48 5.00 16.61
N ALA A 162 7.41 5.27 15.87
CA ALA A 162 6.35 6.19 16.27
C ALA A 162 4.97 5.52 16.06
N PRO A 163 3.89 6.03 16.68
CA PRO A 163 2.55 5.49 16.44
C PRO A 163 2.17 5.58 14.96
N ASP A 164 1.33 4.65 14.50
CA ASP A 164 0.92 4.62 13.09
C ASP A 164 0.34 5.96 12.65
N HIS A 165 0.66 6.34 11.41
CA HIS A 165 0.26 7.63 10.83
C HIS A 165 0.86 8.89 11.50
N ARG A 166 1.89 8.77 12.35
CA ARG A 166 2.57 9.92 12.98
C ARG A 166 3.90 10.26 12.31
N GLN A 167 4.41 11.46 12.58
CA GLN A 167 5.75 11.87 12.17
C GLN A 167 6.81 11.19 13.03
N LEU A 168 7.90 10.76 12.39
CA LEU A 168 9.07 10.24 13.09
C LEU A 168 9.81 11.36 13.83
N PRO A 169 10.30 11.11 15.05
CA PRO A 169 11.03 12.12 15.81
C PRO A 169 12.47 12.25 15.27
N LEU A 170 12.65 12.95 14.13
CA LEU A 170 13.91 13.04 13.39
C LEU A 170 15.12 13.46 14.24
N ARG A 171 14.89 14.33 15.22
CA ARG A 171 15.89 14.77 16.22
C ARG A 171 16.48 13.66 17.11
N GLN A 172 15.88 12.47 17.13
CA GLN A 172 16.40 11.31 17.85
C GLN A 172 17.24 10.38 16.97
N LEU A 173 17.24 10.62 15.66
CA LEU A 173 18.05 9.88 14.69
C LEU A 173 19.50 10.32 14.83
N ASP A 174 20.39 9.34 14.94
CA ASP A 174 21.82 9.58 15.02
C ASP A 174 22.36 9.93 13.61
N PRO A 175 22.96 11.12 13.41
CA PRO A 175 23.55 11.51 12.14
C PRO A 175 24.73 10.66 11.69
N GLN A 176 25.30 9.82 12.56
CA GLN A 176 26.40 8.91 12.25
C GLN A 176 25.92 7.56 11.68
N MET A 177 24.64 7.22 11.86
CA MET A 177 24.03 5.99 11.31
C MET A 177 23.39 6.20 9.94
N THR A 178 23.20 5.12 9.20
CA THR A 178 22.30 5.08 8.03
C THR A 178 20.94 4.57 8.48
N TRP A 179 19.88 5.36 8.27
CA TRP A 179 18.53 5.03 8.70
C TRP A 179 17.68 4.53 7.55
N LEU A 180 17.10 3.34 7.71
CA LEU A 180 16.16 2.74 6.77
C LEU A 180 14.72 3.02 7.19
N THR A 181 13.90 3.43 6.23
CA THR A 181 12.48 3.73 6.45
C THR A 181 11.60 3.24 5.30
N THR A 182 10.28 3.35 5.46
CA THR A 182 9.30 3.03 4.42
C THR A 182 9.09 4.22 3.48
N SER A 183 8.62 3.98 2.26
CA SER A 183 8.22 5.08 1.36
C SER A 183 7.09 5.93 1.95
N LYS A 184 6.21 5.33 2.77
CA LYS A 184 5.10 6.02 3.45
C LYS A 184 5.63 7.04 4.44
N ASP A 185 6.55 6.63 5.31
CA ASP A 185 7.10 7.51 6.34
C ASP A 185 8.04 8.57 5.72
N PHE A 186 8.82 8.20 4.70
CA PHE A 186 9.66 9.14 3.97
C PHE A 186 8.86 10.27 3.33
N ALA A 187 7.73 9.96 2.68
CA ALA A 187 6.85 10.97 2.08
C ALA A 187 6.35 12.01 3.09
N ARG A 188 6.21 11.65 4.38
CA ARG A 188 5.80 12.60 5.44
C ARG A 188 6.90 13.56 5.90
N MET A 189 8.17 13.19 5.70
CA MET A 189 9.33 13.94 6.19
C MET A 189 10.20 14.54 5.10
N ALA A 190 9.96 14.20 3.83
CA ALA A 190 10.82 14.57 2.70
C ALA A 190 11.08 16.09 2.62
N GLU A 191 10.08 16.92 2.95
CA GLU A 191 10.21 18.39 2.92
C GLU A 191 10.91 18.97 4.16
N SER A 192 11.02 18.21 5.25
CA SER A 192 11.57 18.66 6.54
C SER A 192 12.79 17.88 7.00
N LEU A 193 13.37 17.09 6.09
CA LEU A 193 14.52 16.23 6.35
C LEU A 193 15.78 17.09 6.61
N PRO A 194 16.43 16.97 7.78
CA PRO A 194 17.72 17.59 8.01
C PRO A 194 18.79 17.06 7.05
N GLU A 195 19.59 17.94 6.46
CA GLU A 195 20.66 17.58 5.50
C GLU A 195 21.73 16.64 6.09
N ASN A 196 21.90 16.64 7.40
CA ASN A 196 22.89 15.84 8.10
C ASN A 196 22.44 14.39 8.39
N LEU A 197 21.20 14.03 8.06
CA LEU A 197 20.68 12.68 8.26
C LEU A 197 20.77 11.88 6.96
N ASP A 198 21.35 10.68 7.02
CA ASP A 198 21.30 9.69 5.94
C ASP A 198 20.09 8.79 6.17
N ILE A 199 18.97 9.12 5.51
CA ILE A 199 17.73 8.35 5.55
C ILE A 199 17.49 7.78 4.15
N ARG A 200 17.40 6.46 4.04
CA ARG A 200 17.16 5.74 2.79
C ARG A 200 15.87 4.95 2.87
N VAL A 201 15.21 4.84 1.71
CA VAL A 201 13.91 4.16 1.59
C VAL A 201 14.14 2.71 1.21
N VAL A 202 13.56 1.78 1.97
CA VAL A 202 13.40 0.39 1.54
C VAL A 202 12.22 0.36 0.56
N GLU A 203 12.51 0.02 -0.69
CA GLU A 203 11.47 -0.08 -1.71
C GLU A 203 10.78 -1.44 -1.64
N VAL A 204 9.45 -1.41 -1.80
CA VAL A 204 8.63 -2.61 -1.89
C VAL A 204 7.83 -2.52 -3.17
N LYS A 205 8.01 -3.49 -4.06
CA LYS A 205 7.30 -3.63 -5.33
C LYS A 205 6.41 -4.86 -5.25
N LEU A 206 5.17 -4.73 -5.73
CA LEU A 206 4.29 -5.86 -5.92
C LEU A 206 4.60 -6.49 -7.28
N LEU A 207 4.88 -7.78 -7.30
CA LEU A 207 5.06 -8.57 -8.51
C LEU A 207 3.87 -9.52 -8.65
N TRP A 208 3.37 -9.65 -9.88
CA TRP A 208 2.29 -10.56 -10.19
C TRP A 208 2.80 -11.97 -10.40
N GLY A 209 2.06 -12.95 -9.88
CA GLY A 209 2.22 -14.36 -10.17
C GLY A 209 1.15 -14.90 -11.09
N ASP A 210 0.73 -16.12 -10.77
CA ASP A 210 -0.32 -16.83 -11.47
C ASP A 210 -1.59 -15.97 -11.55
N GLY A 211 -2.03 -15.72 -12.78
CA GLY A 211 -3.21 -14.90 -13.06
C GLY A 211 -2.97 -13.40 -13.13
N GLY A 212 -1.72 -12.93 -13.01
CA GLY A 212 -1.37 -11.51 -13.10
C GLY A 212 -1.88 -10.83 -14.36
N GLU A 213 -1.81 -11.53 -15.49
CA GLU A 213 -2.30 -11.07 -16.78
C GLU A 213 -3.80 -10.77 -16.77
N ARG A 214 -4.59 -11.41 -15.90
CA ARG A 214 -6.03 -11.14 -15.77
C ARG A 214 -6.30 -9.76 -15.19
N VAL A 215 -5.45 -9.30 -14.26
CA VAL A 215 -5.55 -7.94 -13.72
C VAL A 215 -5.31 -6.92 -14.84
N GLU A 216 -4.29 -7.12 -15.65
CA GLU A 216 -4.00 -6.24 -16.79
C GLU A 216 -5.12 -6.28 -17.84
N GLN A 217 -5.64 -7.45 -18.17
CA GLN A 217 -6.74 -7.61 -19.12
C GLN A 217 -8.02 -6.94 -18.62
N MET A 218 -8.35 -7.08 -17.34
CA MET A 218 -9.48 -6.40 -16.69
C MET A 218 -9.32 -4.88 -16.76
N LEU A 219 -8.14 -4.35 -16.45
CA LEU A 219 -7.89 -2.90 -16.55
C LEU A 219 -7.99 -2.39 -17.99
N ARG A 220 -7.49 -3.17 -18.97
CA ARG A 220 -7.61 -2.83 -20.40
C ARG A 220 -9.05 -2.87 -20.89
N SER A 221 -9.85 -3.86 -20.48
CA SER A 221 -11.24 -3.98 -20.89
C SER A 221 -12.08 -2.81 -20.35
N LEU A 222 -11.85 -2.40 -19.10
CA LEU A 222 -12.48 -1.23 -18.50
C LEU A 222 -12.12 0.07 -19.25
N ALA A 223 -10.87 0.20 -19.68
CA ALA A 223 -10.43 1.35 -20.47
C ALA A 223 -11.10 1.39 -21.86
N MET A 224 -11.18 0.24 -22.55
CA MET A 224 -11.75 0.14 -23.91
C MET A 224 -13.28 0.21 -23.97
N ALA A 225 -14.00 -0.30 -22.96
CA ALA A 225 -15.46 -0.26 -22.91
C ALA A 225 -16.03 1.18 -22.97
N ARG A 226 -15.22 2.17 -22.60
CA ARG A 226 -15.56 3.59 -22.69
C ARG A 226 -15.33 4.21 -24.07
N GLU A 227 -14.32 3.77 -24.82
CA GLU A 227 -14.10 4.29 -26.18
C GLU A 227 -15.24 3.89 -27.12
N SER A 228 -15.89 2.75 -26.88
CA SER A 228 -17.05 2.28 -27.65
C SER A 228 -18.39 2.92 -27.22
N SER A 229 -18.42 3.63 -26.10
CA SER A 229 -19.65 4.22 -25.51
C SER A 229 -19.67 5.75 -25.56
N ALA A 230 -18.67 6.39 -26.16
CA ALA A 230 -18.54 7.84 -26.38
C ALA A 230 -18.86 8.20 -27.83
#